data_AF-A0A414PQ18-F1
#
_entry.id   AF-A0A414PQ18-F1
#
_cell.length_a   1.000
_cell.length_b   1.000
_cell.length_c   1.000
_cell.angle_alpha   90.00
_cell.angle_beta   90.00
_cell.angle_gamma   90.00
#
_symmetry.space_group_name_H-M   'P 1'
#
loop_
_entity.id
_entity.type
_entity.pdbx_description
1 polymer ?
#
loop_
_entity_poly.entity_id
_entity_poly.type
_entity_poly.pdbx_seq_one_letter_code
_entity_poly.pdbx_strand_id
1 'polypeptide(L)'
;MSNISYQNYGLKDLVIKAGERILPNTEYNLKNFSINFEANKHTKVDIEMELYTNELNSYIQFNRTVDPEFIIAMNTLFESKKEELIFSTGHVLNSTFYNSGKNRYFLKIEATSLSEKMDRVKKYRAFQKTTLTYEEVIKQIFDDYPNIPYLLNSDRLKETIKAPLIQFKETDWEFLVRVLSRIGLCAFSLANGSISLGFINTEVRKKKYDGNYGKVGYVRERNQSIGYLIESEQSYSLGDVVEIVAPDLKIDGNVVSGKIEYIYGKFVGQYLLQQKSYIYPYIPNKNITGCVLEANVEKVFERDGIAVMEVNLSKGLAKYASVKSRTNENLKEYPDNKNGRFIFPYTTPYSQSNTGYFCTPETNDVVAVYFPMDEEEYGYVLWAINNPGNGRFSNPNIRNYTIPIETKDPAYFDFRLNYDKFNIFAEKLIDMKTKEELNLKSENIMTMKSKNEYVMAVEENMQISSTKLQTTSDTHLEVVQNKKTSRIDTYEIASSKISEKSNEIVVKTNTYIKNASQIIDKS
;
A
#
# COMPACT_ATOMS: atom_id res chain seq x y z
N MET A 1 -47.05 -0.21 15.71
CA MET A 1 -46.04 0.85 15.45
C MET A 1 -46.74 2.17 15.71
N SER A 2 -46.34 2.92 16.75
CA SER A 2 -46.88 4.27 16.97
C SER A 2 -46.13 5.26 16.09
N ASN A 3 -46.86 5.90 15.17
CA ASN A 3 -46.31 6.93 14.31
C ASN A 3 -46.03 8.19 15.12
N ILE A 4 -44.87 8.80 14.93
CA ILE A 4 -44.59 10.13 15.46
C ILE A 4 -45.52 11.11 14.76
N SER A 5 -46.32 11.84 15.56
CA SER A 5 -47.25 12.86 15.09
C SER A 5 -46.52 14.04 14.43
N TYR A 6 -47.27 14.92 13.75
CA TYR A 6 -46.72 16.16 13.21
C TYR A 6 -46.16 17.02 14.36
N GLN A 7 -44.84 17.15 14.45
CA GLN A 7 -44.16 17.92 15.50
C GLN A 7 -43.65 19.23 14.93
N ASN A 8 -44.11 20.35 15.50
CA ASN A 8 -43.70 21.70 15.15
C ASN A 8 -43.02 22.31 16.37
N TYR A 9 -41.73 22.65 16.25
CA TYR A 9 -40.94 23.16 17.36
C TYR A 9 -40.88 24.69 17.32
N GLY A 10 -41.04 25.33 18.47
CA GLY A 10 -40.74 26.74 18.68
C GLY A 10 -39.55 26.93 19.63
N LEU A 11 -39.12 28.18 19.84
CA LEU A 11 -37.99 28.49 20.73
C LEU A 11 -38.17 27.97 22.17
N LYS A 12 -39.41 27.83 22.65
CA LYS A 12 -39.72 27.26 23.97
C LYS A 12 -39.33 25.76 24.11
N ASP A 13 -39.21 25.07 22.98
CA ASP A 13 -38.98 23.62 22.92
C ASP A 13 -37.48 23.31 22.77
N LEU A 14 -36.70 24.24 22.21
CA LEU A 14 -35.24 24.14 22.07
C LEU A 14 -34.53 23.89 23.40
N VAL A 15 -33.57 22.98 23.40
CA VAL A 15 -32.65 22.70 24.51
C VAL A 15 -31.24 22.81 23.97
N ILE A 16 -30.45 23.73 24.53
CA ILE A 16 -29.02 23.87 24.24
C ILE A 16 -28.25 23.42 25.48
N LYS A 17 -27.39 22.40 25.31
CA LYS A 17 -26.45 21.94 26.35
C LYS A 17 -25.04 22.29 25.91
N ALA A 18 -24.30 22.94 26.80
CA ALA A 18 -23.02 23.58 26.53
C ALA A 18 -22.07 23.23 27.68
N GLY A 19 -21.30 22.16 27.52
CA GLY A 19 -20.65 21.44 28.62
C GLY A 19 -21.70 21.02 29.66
N GLU A 20 -21.40 21.27 30.94
CA GLU A 20 -22.28 20.92 32.06
C GLU A 20 -23.54 21.82 32.19
N ARG A 21 -23.64 22.94 31.44
CA ARG A 21 -24.77 23.88 31.50
C ARG A 21 -25.84 23.55 30.47
N ILE A 22 -27.10 23.45 30.91
CA ILE A 22 -28.27 23.60 30.04
C ILE A 22 -28.65 25.09 30.02
N LEU A 23 -28.70 25.72 28.84
CA LEU A 23 -29.06 27.14 28.71
C LEU A 23 -30.59 27.29 28.82
N PRO A 24 -31.13 28.00 29.83
CA PRO A 24 -32.55 28.28 29.93
C PRO A 24 -32.99 29.28 28.86
N ASN A 25 -34.13 29.01 28.21
CA ASN A 25 -34.63 29.83 27.09
C ASN A 25 -35.12 31.23 27.50
N THR A 26 -35.09 31.54 28.80
CA THR A 26 -35.29 32.87 29.38
C THR A 26 -34.02 33.72 29.43
N GLU A 27 -32.84 33.10 29.36
CA GLU A 27 -31.54 33.78 29.49
C GLU A 27 -30.97 34.27 28.16
N TYR A 28 -31.62 33.97 27.03
CA TYR A 28 -31.14 34.36 25.71
C TYR A 28 -32.26 34.67 24.72
N ASN A 29 -31.90 35.40 23.66
CA ASN A 29 -32.71 35.61 22.46
C ASN A 29 -31.93 35.13 21.24
N LEU A 30 -32.45 34.11 20.58
CA LEU A 30 -31.85 33.46 19.42
C LEU A 30 -31.91 34.40 18.20
N LYS A 31 -30.74 34.86 17.74
CA LYS A 31 -30.58 35.75 16.58
C LYS A 31 -30.39 34.98 15.30
N ASN A 32 -29.58 33.93 15.37
CA ASN A 32 -29.34 33.02 14.28
C ASN A 32 -29.26 31.59 14.82
N PHE A 33 -29.73 30.64 14.01
CA PHE A 33 -29.62 29.22 14.26
C PHE A 33 -29.66 28.51 12.92
N SER A 34 -28.66 27.70 12.63
CA SER A 34 -28.78 26.66 11.62
C SER A 34 -28.08 25.37 12.02
N ILE A 35 -28.64 24.24 11.59
CA ILE A 35 -27.96 22.94 11.57
C ILE A 35 -27.85 22.53 10.10
N ASN A 36 -26.64 22.28 9.62
CA ASN A 36 -26.35 21.85 8.25
C ASN A 36 -25.74 20.45 8.32
N PHE A 37 -26.26 19.48 7.57
CA PHE A 37 -25.75 18.10 7.57
C PHE A 37 -25.81 17.46 6.19
N GLU A 38 -24.91 16.51 5.96
CA GLU A 38 -24.80 15.76 4.71
C GLU A 38 -24.06 14.44 4.97
N ALA A 39 -24.44 13.37 4.27
CA ALA A 39 -23.68 12.13 4.23
C ALA A 39 -22.23 12.39 3.82
N ASN A 40 -21.29 11.64 4.38
CA ASN A 40 -19.84 11.82 4.21
C ASN A 40 -19.28 13.19 4.68
N LYS A 41 -20.07 14.03 5.36
CA LYS A 41 -19.62 15.28 6.00
C LYS A 41 -19.93 15.30 7.49
N HIS A 42 -19.32 16.25 8.19
CA HIS A 42 -19.65 16.57 9.58
C HIS A 42 -20.90 17.45 9.63
N THR A 43 -21.80 17.17 10.57
CA THR A 43 -22.92 18.05 10.89
C THR A 43 -22.39 19.32 11.52
N LYS A 44 -22.75 20.49 11.00
CA LYS A 44 -22.36 21.80 11.53
C LYS A 44 -23.54 22.50 12.16
N VAL A 45 -23.31 23.14 13.30
CA VAL A 45 -24.31 23.91 14.06
C VAL A 45 -23.78 25.32 14.24
N ASP A 46 -24.50 26.30 13.67
CA ASP A 46 -24.19 27.72 13.76
C ASP A 46 -25.27 28.41 14.59
N ILE A 47 -24.90 28.98 15.74
CA ILE A 47 -25.84 29.65 16.65
C ILE A 47 -25.31 31.02 17.03
N GLU A 48 -26.19 32.01 17.06
CA GLU A 48 -25.92 33.33 17.62
C GLU A 48 -27.04 33.73 18.58
N MET A 49 -26.66 34.11 19.80
CA MET A 49 -27.59 34.45 20.88
C MET A 49 -27.21 35.79 21.50
N GLU A 50 -28.20 36.66 21.72
CA GLU A 50 -28.08 37.77 22.65
C GLU A 50 -28.41 37.28 24.06
N LEU A 51 -27.53 37.51 25.03
CA LEU A 51 -27.66 37.03 26.40
C LEU A 51 -28.32 38.08 27.30
N TYR A 52 -29.26 37.64 28.12
CA TYR A 52 -30.04 38.44 29.07
C TYR A 52 -29.71 38.13 30.55
N THR A 53 -28.61 37.41 30.79
CA THR A 53 -28.14 37.02 32.12
C THR A 53 -26.96 37.87 32.59
N ASN A 54 -26.88 38.10 33.90
CA ASN A 54 -25.76 38.77 34.55
C ASN A 54 -24.58 37.82 34.81
N GLU A 55 -24.75 36.50 34.66
CA GLU A 55 -23.76 35.47 35.02
C GLU A 55 -22.72 35.18 33.92
N LEU A 56 -22.14 36.24 33.35
CA LEU A 56 -21.27 36.19 32.17
C LEU A 56 -20.02 35.32 32.35
N ASN A 57 -19.53 35.16 33.58
CA ASN A 57 -18.33 34.36 33.89
C ASN A 57 -18.43 32.91 33.39
N SER A 58 -19.62 32.31 33.43
CA SER A 58 -19.85 30.95 32.97
C SER A 58 -19.67 30.81 31.45
N TYR A 59 -20.16 31.76 30.67
CA TYR A 59 -19.98 31.81 29.22
C TYR A 59 -18.53 32.12 28.82
N ILE A 60 -17.83 32.95 29.61
CA ILE A 60 -16.39 33.20 29.45
C ILE A 60 -15.57 31.94 29.75
N GLN A 61 -15.96 31.15 30.75
CA GLN A 61 -15.32 29.85 31.03
C GLN A 61 -15.59 28.84 29.90
N PHE A 62 -16.84 28.70 29.46
CA PHE A 62 -17.20 27.86 28.31
C PHE A 62 -16.41 28.20 27.05
N ASN A 63 -16.28 29.49 26.72
CA ASN A 63 -15.51 29.97 25.57
C ASN A 63 -13.99 29.69 25.68
N ARG A 64 -13.47 29.46 26.88
CA ARG A 64 -12.06 29.09 27.14
C ARG A 64 -11.80 27.58 27.19
N THR A 65 -12.84 26.77 27.31
CA THR A 65 -12.72 25.31 27.25
C THR A 65 -12.38 24.88 25.83
N VAL A 66 -11.48 23.91 25.69
CA VAL A 66 -11.18 23.27 24.39
C VAL A 66 -12.15 22.12 24.15
N ASP A 67 -12.72 22.05 22.95
CA ASP A 67 -13.72 21.05 22.55
C ASP A 67 -14.89 20.83 23.55
N PRO A 68 -15.51 21.89 24.12
CA PRO A 68 -16.60 21.70 25.06
C PRO A 68 -17.77 21.02 24.35
N GLU A 69 -18.37 20.04 25.02
CA GLU A 69 -19.53 19.31 24.51
C GLU A 69 -20.66 20.26 24.16
N PHE A 70 -21.30 20.02 23.02
CA PHE A 70 -22.41 20.83 22.53
C PHE A 70 -23.52 19.92 22.00
N ILE A 71 -24.69 20.00 22.63
CA ILE A 71 -25.88 19.23 22.25
C ILE A 71 -27.02 20.18 21.95
N ILE A 72 -27.64 19.99 20.79
CA ILE A 72 -28.93 20.59 20.43
C ILE A 72 -29.99 19.50 20.45
N ALA A 73 -31.05 19.74 21.21
CA ALA A 73 -32.22 18.90 21.27
C ALA A 73 -33.50 19.73 21.29
N MET A 74 -34.66 19.08 21.12
CA MET A 74 -35.98 19.67 21.29
C MET A 74 -36.78 18.85 22.29
N ASN A 75 -37.42 19.50 23.26
CA ASN A 75 -38.46 18.89 24.07
C ASN A 75 -39.66 18.57 23.18
N THR A 76 -40.13 17.33 23.23
CA THR A 76 -41.31 16.88 22.50
C THR A 76 -42.30 16.16 23.41
N LEU A 77 -43.58 16.15 23.02
CA LEU A 77 -44.64 15.43 23.70
C LEU A 77 -45.02 14.21 22.87
N PHE A 78 -44.65 13.02 23.35
CA PHE A 78 -44.99 11.75 22.73
C PHE A 78 -45.80 10.90 23.71
N GLU A 79 -47.00 10.47 23.31
CA GLU A 79 -47.92 9.68 24.15
C GLU A 79 -48.10 10.26 25.58
N SER A 80 -48.24 11.59 25.67
CA SER A 80 -48.34 12.38 26.92
C SER A 80 -47.10 12.36 27.84
N LYS A 81 -45.97 11.80 27.40
CA LYS A 81 -44.66 11.94 28.05
C LYS A 81 -43.84 13.04 27.38
N LYS A 82 -43.06 13.79 28.17
CA LYS A 82 -41.98 14.62 27.62
C LYS A 82 -40.79 13.72 27.28
N GLU A 83 -40.43 13.65 26.00
CA GLU A 83 -39.16 13.10 25.54
C GLU A 83 -38.26 14.27 25.08
N GLU A 84 -36.94 14.12 25.21
CA GLU A 84 -35.97 15.04 24.62
C GLU A 84 -35.43 14.40 23.33
N LEU A 85 -35.70 15.01 22.17
CA LEU A 85 -35.23 14.52 20.88
C LEU A 85 -33.96 15.27 20.46
N ILE A 86 -32.84 14.55 20.40
CA ILE A 86 -31.54 15.11 20.00
C ILE A 86 -31.50 15.34 18.47
N PHE A 87 -31.00 16.50 18.08
CA PHE A 87 -30.77 16.90 16.68
C PHE A 87 -29.28 17.01 16.33
N SER A 88 -28.41 17.29 17.30
CA SER A 88 -26.96 17.23 17.12
C SER A 88 -26.26 17.02 18.46
N THR A 89 -25.29 16.11 18.51
CA THR A 89 -24.33 15.91 19.60
C THR A 89 -22.93 16.05 19.03
N GLY A 90 -22.11 16.87 19.68
CA GLY A 90 -20.83 17.30 19.13
C GLY A 90 -20.00 18.12 20.10
N HIS A 91 -19.13 18.96 19.56
CA HIS A 91 -18.28 19.88 20.31
C HIS A 91 -18.14 21.21 19.56
N VAL A 92 -17.82 22.26 20.30
CA VAL A 92 -17.56 23.59 19.72
C VAL A 92 -16.19 23.61 19.04
N LEU A 93 -16.13 24.11 17.80
CA LEU A 93 -14.89 24.44 17.09
C LEU A 93 -14.46 25.88 17.36
N ASN A 94 -15.38 26.82 17.12
CA ASN A 94 -15.16 28.25 17.36
C ASN A 94 -16.29 28.80 18.24
N SER A 95 -15.96 29.71 19.16
CA SER A 95 -16.98 30.54 19.77
C SER A 95 -16.48 31.97 19.96
N THR A 96 -17.38 32.94 19.85
CA THR A 96 -17.07 34.36 19.99
C THR A 96 -18.03 34.97 20.99
N PHE A 97 -17.51 35.34 22.16
CA PHE A 97 -18.23 36.13 23.15
C PHE A 97 -17.86 37.61 22.99
N TYR A 98 -18.85 38.48 22.75
CA TYR A 98 -18.61 39.91 22.52
C TYR A 98 -19.71 40.79 23.13
N ASN A 99 -19.40 42.08 23.28
CA ASN A 99 -20.33 43.11 23.73
C ASN A 99 -20.66 44.05 22.56
N SER A 100 -21.91 44.50 22.44
CA SER A 100 -22.32 45.47 21.43
C SER A 100 -23.23 46.56 22.03
N GLY A 101 -22.67 47.76 22.20
CA GLY A 101 -23.38 48.93 22.72
C GLY A 101 -23.39 49.00 24.25
N LYS A 102 -24.47 49.51 24.85
CA LYS A 102 -24.60 49.62 26.31
C LYS A 102 -25.09 48.29 26.91
N ASN A 103 -24.14 47.47 27.37
CA ASN A 103 -24.37 46.24 28.16
C ASN A 103 -25.22 45.15 27.48
N ARG A 104 -25.09 44.98 26.16
CA ARG A 104 -25.68 43.83 25.43
C ARG A 104 -24.57 42.85 25.10
N TYR A 105 -24.71 41.61 25.55
CA TYR A 105 -23.71 40.56 25.36
C TYR A 105 -24.21 39.53 24.36
N PHE A 106 -23.31 39.05 23.51
CA PHE A 106 -23.61 38.13 22.43
C PHE A 106 -22.65 36.95 22.49
N LEU A 107 -23.17 35.78 22.15
CA LEU A 107 -22.40 34.56 22.02
C LEU A 107 -22.71 33.91 20.67
N LYS A 108 -21.69 33.86 19.80
CA LYS A 108 -21.69 33.05 18.60
C LYS A 108 -21.01 31.70 18.90
N ILE A 109 -21.59 30.60 18.44
CA ILE A 109 -21.06 29.24 18.56
C ILE A 109 -21.09 28.60 17.17
N GLU A 110 -19.95 28.03 16.77
CA GLU A 110 -19.80 27.17 15.61
C GLU A 110 -19.37 25.79 16.13
N ALA A 111 -20.29 24.84 16.14
CA ALA A 111 -20.09 23.48 16.64
C ALA A 111 -20.20 22.44 15.52
N THR A 112 -19.63 21.26 15.75
CA THR A 112 -19.56 20.18 14.77
C THR A 112 -19.84 18.82 15.42
N SER A 113 -20.31 17.84 14.66
CA SER A 113 -20.47 16.46 15.12
C SER A 113 -19.14 15.83 15.55
N LEU A 114 -19.19 14.88 16.49
CA LEU A 114 -18.03 14.18 17.05
C LEU A 114 -17.09 13.57 15.99
N SER A 115 -17.63 13.23 14.80
CA SER A 115 -16.86 12.73 13.64
C SER A 115 -15.73 13.66 13.18
N GLU A 116 -15.77 14.97 13.46
CA GLU A 116 -14.66 15.88 13.13
C GLU A 116 -13.37 15.50 13.87
N LYS A 117 -13.44 14.83 15.02
CA LYS A 117 -12.24 14.35 15.73
C LYS A 117 -11.43 13.35 14.89
N MET A 118 -12.05 12.73 13.89
CA MET A 118 -11.40 11.83 12.92
C MET A 118 -10.68 12.59 11.78
N ASP A 119 -10.91 13.90 11.65
CA ASP A 119 -10.38 14.77 10.59
C ASP A 119 -9.13 15.59 11.02
N ARG A 120 -8.72 15.47 12.30
CA ARG A 120 -7.67 16.30 12.92
C ARG A 120 -6.23 15.87 12.64
N VAL A 121 -6.03 14.67 12.11
CA VAL A 121 -4.70 14.06 11.91
C VAL A 121 -4.69 13.34 10.58
N LYS A 122 -3.75 13.72 9.69
CA LYS A 122 -3.48 12.93 8.48
C LYS A 122 -2.65 11.71 8.87
N LYS A 123 -3.12 10.53 8.51
CA LYS A 123 -2.50 9.26 8.88
C LYS A 123 -1.86 8.57 7.68
N TYR A 124 -0.85 7.76 7.96
CA TYR A 124 -0.10 7.01 6.97
C TYR A 124 -0.03 5.54 7.37
N ARG A 125 -0.79 4.69 6.66
CA ARG A 125 -0.88 3.24 6.88
C ARG A 125 -1.32 2.49 5.63
N ALA A 126 -1.03 1.20 5.56
CA ALA A 126 -1.47 0.33 4.46
C ALA A 126 -2.17 -0.93 5.00
N PHE A 127 -3.29 -1.30 4.38
CA PHE A 127 -3.99 -2.55 4.58
C PHE A 127 -3.74 -3.42 3.35
N GLN A 128 -2.64 -4.17 3.38
CA GLN A 128 -2.14 -4.91 2.22
C GLN A 128 -2.75 -6.31 2.04
N LYS A 129 -3.29 -6.94 3.10
CA LYS A 129 -4.01 -8.23 3.00
C LYS A 129 -5.40 -8.03 2.39
N THR A 130 -5.54 -8.42 1.13
CA THR A 130 -6.80 -8.27 0.35
C THR A 130 -7.96 -9.16 0.83
N THR A 131 -7.67 -10.15 1.68
CA THR A 131 -8.65 -11.02 2.34
C THR A 131 -9.17 -10.48 3.68
N LEU A 132 -8.72 -9.29 4.12
CA LEU A 132 -9.42 -8.53 5.16
C LEU A 132 -10.78 -8.07 4.62
N THR A 133 -11.77 -8.00 5.52
CA THR A 133 -13.08 -7.41 5.25
C THR A 133 -13.08 -5.89 5.45
N TYR A 134 -14.02 -5.19 4.81
CA TYR A 134 -14.22 -3.76 5.06
C TYR A 134 -14.51 -3.49 6.56
N GLU A 135 -15.27 -4.36 7.21
CA GLU A 135 -15.57 -4.31 8.65
C GLU A 135 -14.30 -4.41 9.53
N GLU A 136 -13.36 -5.31 9.23
CA GLU A 136 -12.09 -5.43 9.96
C GLU A 136 -11.18 -4.22 9.78
N VAL A 137 -11.17 -3.61 8.58
CA VAL A 137 -10.44 -2.36 8.32
C VAL A 137 -11.07 -1.21 9.11
N ILE A 138 -12.39 -1.08 9.05
CA ILE A 138 -13.16 -0.03 9.74
C ILE A 138 -12.99 -0.11 11.26
N LYS A 139 -13.01 -1.31 11.86
CA LYS A 139 -12.76 -1.50 13.30
C LYS A 139 -11.41 -0.90 13.72
N GLN A 140 -10.35 -1.14 12.95
CA GLN A 140 -9.02 -0.54 13.16
C GLN A 140 -8.95 0.98 12.93
N ILE A 141 -9.97 1.60 12.32
CA ILE A 141 -10.14 3.07 12.32
C ILE A 141 -10.73 3.50 13.67
N PHE A 142 -11.79 2.83 14.11
CA PHE A 142 -12.51 3.16 15.34
C PHE A 142 -11.78 2.82 16.65
N ASP A 143 -10.75 1.97 16.63
CA ASP A 143 -9.90 1.68 17.80
C ASP A 143 -9.22 2.95 18.38
N ASP A 144 -8.92 3.96 17.55
CA ASP A 144 -8.41 5.28 18.00
C ASP A 144 -9.51 6.19 18.59
N TYR A 145 -10.80 5.82 18.47
CA TYR A 145 -11.95 6.66 18.82
C TYR A 145 -12.99 5.93 19.71
N PRO A 146 -12.59 5.37 20.87
CA PRO A 146 -13.49 4.57 21.72
C PRO A 146 -14.73 5.32 22.25
N ASN A 147 -14.70 6.65 22.24
CA ASN A 147 -15.78 7.53 22.67
C ASN A 147 -16.75 7.92 21.52
N ILE A 148 -16.58 7.38 20.32
CA ILE A 148 -17.48 7.61 19.17
C ILE A 148 -18.16 6.28 18.81
N PRO A 149 -19.42 6.06 19.24
CA PRO A 149 -20.15 4.85 18.88
C PRO A 149 -20.39 4.76 17.38
N TYR A 150 -20.42 3.56 16.80
CA TYR A 150 -20.69 3.36 15.38
C TYR A 150 -21.63 2.18 15.12
N LEU A 151 -22.28 2.20 13.96
CA LEU A 151 -23.28 1.21 13.53
C LEU A 151 -22.91 0.65 12.16
N LEU A 152 -22.89 -0.68 12.03
CA LEU A 152 -22.60 -1.40 10.80
C LEU A 152 -23.90 -1.81 10.11
N ASN A 153 -24.42 -0.97 9.20
CA ASN A 153 -25.78 -1.10 8.65
C ASN A 153 -25.82 -1.68 7.22
N SER A 154 -24.84 -2.50 6.83
CA SER A 154 -24.82 -3.19 5.54
C SER A 154 -24.01 -4.48 5.56
N ASP A 155 -24.55 -5.57 5.02
CA ASP A 155 -23.81 -6.82 4.82
C ASP A 155 -22.62 -6.68 3.87
N ARG A 156 -22.59 -5.64 3.02
CA ARG A 156 -21.45 -5.35 2.14
C ARG A 156 -20.16 -5.04 2.91
N LEU A 157 -20.26 -4.66 4.18
CA LEU A 157 -19.11 -4.45 5.07
C LEU A 157 -18.37 -5.78 5.34
N LYS A 158 -19.04 -6.94 5.17
CA LYS A 158 -18.44 -8.28 5.29
C LYS A 158 -17.75 -8.75 4.01
N GLU A 159 -17.86 -8.00 2.90
CA GLU A 159 -17.06 -8.30 1.70
C GLU A 159 -15.57 -8.10 2.00
N THR A 160 -14.71 -8.87 1.33
CA THR A 160 -13.26 -8.65 1.36
C THR A 160 -12.88 -7.41 0.55
N ILE A 161 -11.80 -6.72 0.94
CA ILE A 161 -11.36 -5.49 0.29
C ILE A 161 -10.85 -5.70 -1.15
N LYS A 162 -10.42 -6.93 -1.49
CA LYS A 162 -9.98 -7.42 -2.83
C LYS A 162 -8.73 -6.74 -3.42
N ALA A 163 -8.47 -5.49 -3.07
CA ALA A 163 -7.34 -4.65 -3.44
C ALA A 163 -6.76 -3.98 -2.17
N PRO A 164 -5.50 -3.50 -2.19
CA PRO A 164 -4.91 -2.85 -1.02
C PRO A 164 -5.59 -1.51 -0.76
N LEU A 165 -5.70 -1.12 0.51
CA LEU A 165 -6.14 0.22 0.91
C LEU A 165 -4.96 0.94 1.54
N ILE A 166 -4.49 2.04 0.94
CA ILE A 166 -3.36 2.80 1.46
C ILE A 166 -3.88 4.18 1.88
N GLN A 167 -3.87 4.45 3.17
CA GLN A 167 -4.16 5.79 3.67
C GLN A 167 -2.93 6.65 3.48
N PHE A 168 -3.01 7.66 2.61
CA PHE A 168 -1.87 8.49 2.24
C PHE A 168 -2.27 9.96 2.12
N LYS A 169 -1.75 10.80 3.03
CA LYS A 169 -2.13 12.22 3.20
C LYS A 169 -3.63 12.44 3.49
N GLU A 170 -4.32 11.41 3.95
CA GLU A 170 -5.74 11.43 4.29
C GLU A 170 -5.93 11.39 5.80
N THR A 171 -6.98 12.03 6.29
CA THR A 171 -7.49 11.85 7.66
C THR A 171 -8.23 10.52 7.80
N ASP A 172 -8.64 10.16 9.01
CA ASP A 172 -9.45 8.96 9.22
C ASP A 172 -10.90 9.14 8.76
N TRP A 173 -11.41 10.36 8.72
CA TRP A 173 -12.72 10.64 8.13
C TRP A 173 -12.67 10.49 6.60
N GLU A 174 -11.70 11.14 5.95
CA GLU A 174 -11.48 11.04 4.49
C GLU A 174 -11.29 9.57 4.07
N PHE A 175 -10.44 8.84 4.79
CA PHE A 175 -10.18 7.43 4.55
C PHE A 175 -11.41 6.56 4.77
N LEU A 176 -12.16 6.73 5.88
CA LEU A 176 -13.39 5.99 6.14
C LEU A 176 -14.43 6.19 5.01
N VAL A 177 -14.64 7.44 4.60
CA VAL A 177 -15.54 7.80 3.49
C VAL A 177 -15.09 7.13 2.18
N ARG A 178 -13.79 7.17 1.87
CA ARG A 178 -13.24 6.53 0.68
C ARG A 178 -13.40 5.01 0.71
N VAL A 179 -13.12 4.37 1.84
CA VAL A 179 -13.25 2.92 2.03
C VAL A 179 -14.70 2.46 1.83
N LEU A 180 -15.68 3.21 2.35
CA LEU A 180 -17.11 2.92 2.15
C LEU A 180 -17.55 3.10 0.69
N SER A 181 -16.97 4.08 -0.02
CA SER A 181 -17.30 4.35 -1.43
C SER A 181 -16.94 3.17 -2.36
N ARG A 182 -15.91 2.36 -2.05
CA ARG A 182 -15.57 1.15 -2.82
C ARG A 182 -16.72 0.11 -2.85
N ILE A 183 -17.59 0.13 -1.83
CA ILE A 183 -18.80 -0.70 -1.75
C ILE A 183 -20.09 0.14 -1.88
N GLY A 184 -20.01 1.34 -2.46
CA GLY A 184 -21.17 2.19 -2.76
C GLY A 184 -21.93 2.69 -1.52
N LEU A 185 -21.29 2.66 -0.34
CA LEU A 185 -21.84 3.12 0.94
C LEU A 185 -21.30 4.50 1.31
N CYS A 186 -21.86 5.07 2.37
CA CYS A 186 -21.49 6.35 2.96
C CYS A 186 -21.45 6.27 4.50
N ALA A 187 -20.86 7.28 5.13
CA ALA A 187 -20.95 7.51 6.56
C ALA A 187 -22.01 8.59 6.87
N PHE A 188 -22.76 8.41 7.96
CA PHE A 188 -23.71 9.40 8.49
C PHE A 188 -23.31 9.79 9.92
N SER A 189 -23.05 11.08 10.15
CA SER A 189 -22.85 11.65 11.48
C SER A 189 -24.20 11.83 12.18
N LEU A 190 -24.66 10.84 12.94
CA LEU A 190 -26.01 10.81 13.50
C LEU A 190 -26.18 11.83 14.63
N ALA A 191 -27.43 12.28 14.83
CA ALA A 191 -27.78 13.29 15.83
C ALA A 191 -27.35 12.93 17.26
N ASN A 192 -27.36 11.64 17.63
CA ASN A 192 -26.91 11.16 18.94
C ASN A 192 -25.37 11.10 19.12
N GLY A 193 -24.59 11.58 18.14
CA GLY A 193 -23.13 11.55 18.16
C GLY A 193 -22.49 10.26 17.63
N SER A 194 -23.29 9.25 17.29
CA SER A 194 -22.79 8.01 16.68
C SER A 194 -22.62 8.12 15.16
N ILE A 195 -21.85 7.21 14.56
CA ILE A 195 -21.61 7.17 13.10
C ILE A 195 -22.24 5.92 12.49
N SER A 196 -23.20 6.08 11.58
CA SER A 196 -23.76 4.96 10.80
C SER A 196 -22.98 4.75 9.51
N LEU A 197 -22.61 3.50 9.24
CA LEU A 197 -21.94 3.08 8.01
C LEU A 197 -22.95 2.34 7.13
N GLY A 198 -23.43 3.02 6.08
CA GLY A 198 -24.62 2.62 5.32
C GLY A 198 -25.93 3.17 5.89
N PHE A 199 -27.01 3.03 5.11
CA PHE A 199 -28.36 3.52 5.45
C PHE A 199 -28.95 2.82 6.67
N ILE A 200 -29.60 3.56 7.57
CA ILE A 200 -30.16 2.99 8.80
C ILE A 200 -31.42 2.16 8.49
N ASN A 201 -31.54 0.98 9.10
CA ASN A 201 -32.78 0.20 9.11
C ASN A 201 -33.65 0.56 10.32
N THR A 202 -34.28 1.75 10.35
CA THR A 202 -35.23 2.11 11.43
C THR A 202 -36.63 1.55 11.20
N GLU A 203 -36.77 0.22 11.22
CA GLU A 203 -38.09 -0.45 11.24
C GLU A 203 -38.92 -0.10 12.49
N VAL A 204 -38.26 0.40 13.54
CA VAL A 204 -38.85 0.63 14.88
C VAL A 204 -39.46 2.03 15.04
N ARG A 205 -38.95 3.05 14.34
CA ARG A 205 -39.49 4.42 14.34
C ARG A 205 -39.27 5.06 12.95
N LYS A 206 -40.36 5.28 12.20
CA LYS A 206 -40.39 6.15 11.01
C LYS A 206 -40.98 7.49 11.40
N LYS A 207 -40.41 8.59 10.92
CA LYS A 207 -41.05 9.92 10.98
C LYS A 207 -42.01 10.05 9.80
N LYS A 208 -43.11 10.79 9.94
CA LYS A 208 -44.10 10.96 8.86
C LYS A 208 -44.12 12.40 8.36
N TYR A 209 -43.89 12.57 7.06
CA TYR A 209 -44.06 13.84 6.38
C TYR A 209 -45.40 13.87 5.63
N ASP A 210 -46.15 14.96 5.80
CA ASP A 210 -47.43 15.20 5.12
C ASP A 210 -47.25 16.31 4.08
N GLY A 211 -47.20 15.92 2.81
CA GLY A 211 -46.96 16.79 1.67
C GLY A 211 -48.11 17.72 1.32
N ASN A 212 -49.22 17.69 2.06
CA ASN A 212 -50.25 18.73 1.95
C ASN A 212 -49.84 20.04 2.66
N TYR A 213 -48.86 19.99 3.58
CA TYR A 213 -48.44 21.11 4.42
C TYR A 213 -47.02 21.61 4.13
N GLY A 214 -46.43 21.19 3.02
CA GLY A 214 -45.10 21.61 2.61
C GLY A 214 -44.83 21.29 1.15
N LYS A 215 -43.57 21.47 0.73
CA LYS A 215 -43.13 21.27 -0.65
C LYS A 215 -42.51 19.89 -0.82
N VAL A 216 -42.95 19.13 -1.81
CA VAL A 216 -42.31 17.87 -2.26
C VAL A 216 -41.80 18.06 -3.69
N GLY A 217 -40.57 17.65 -3.94
CA GLY A 217 -39.98 17.56 -5.27
C GLY A 217 -39.30 16.22 -5.50
N TYR A 218 -39.13 15.84 -6.77
CA TYR A 218 -38.40 14.64 -7.17
C TYR A 218 -37.00 15.04 -7.65
N VAL A 219 -35.99 14.27 -7.23
CA VAL A 219 -34.59 14.44 -7.64
C VAL A 219 -34.20 13.20 -8.44
N ARG A 220 -33.62 13.40 -9.63
CA ARG A 220 -33.21 12.30 -10.50
C ARG A 220 -31.77 12.49 -10.95
N GLU A 221 -30.91 11.58 -10.51
CA GLU A 221 -29.55 11.45 -11.01
C GLU A 221 -29.47 10.31 -12.04
N ARG A 222 -28.47 10.40 -12.93
CA ARG A 222 -28.29 9.40 -13.99
C ARG A 222 -27.91 8.04 -13.37
N ASN A 223 -28.63 6.99 -13.74
CA ASN A 223 -28.44 5.62 -13.27
C ASN A 223 -28.66 5.40 -11.75
N GLN A 224 -29.32 6.33 -11.05
CA GLN A 224 -29.65 6.20 -9.62
C GLN A 224 -31.16 6.00 -9.40
N SER A 225 -31.52 5.58 -8.18
CA SER A 225 -32.90 5.63 -7.70
C SER A 225 -33.43 7.07 -7.62
N ILE A 226 -34.76 7.24 -7.62
CA ILE A 226 -35.38 8.56 -7.45
C ILE A 226 -35.22 9.02 -6.00
N GLY A 227 -34.61 10.19 -5.81
CA GLY A 227 -34.56 10.90 -4.54
C GLY A 227 -35.70 11.91 -4.42
N TYR A 228 -35.83 12.52 -3.24
CA TYR A 228 -36.90 13.45 -2.91
C TYR A 228 -36.35 14.69 -2.20
N LEU A 229 -36.83 15.86 -2.58
CA LEU A 229 -36.63 17.11 -1.84
C LEU A 229 -37.90 17.39 -1.04
N ILE A 230 -37.78 17.63 0.27
CA ILE A 230 -38.90 18.10 1.08
C ILE A 230 -38.55 19.35 1.88
N GLU A 231 -39.50 20.28 2.01
CA GLU A 231 -39.44 21.43 2.93
C GLU A 231 -40.53 21.27 3.99
N SER A 232 -40.18 21.49 5.27
CA SER A 232 -41.05 21.19 6.41
C SER A 232 -40.85 22.11 7.61
N GLU A 233 -41.90 22.34 8.40
CA GLU A 233 -41.77 22.83 9.79
C GLU A 233 -41.46 21.68 10.78
N GLN A 234 -41.50 20.42 10.34
CA GLN A 234 -40.95 19.30 11.11
C GLN A 234 -39.42 19.26 10.97
N SER A 235 -38.75 18.95 12.08
CA SER A 235 -37.30 18.77 12.08
C SER A 235 -36.90 17.30 11.90
N TYR A 236 -36.07 17.04 10.89
CA TYR A 236 -35.46 15.72 10.61
C TYR A 236 -33.94 15.82 10.73
N SER A 237 -33.32 14.72 11.14
CA SER A 237 -31.88 14.59 11.36
C SER A 237 -31.25 13.72 10.26
N LEU A 238 -29.95 13.88 10.05
CA LEU A 238 -29.17 13.04 9.14
C LEU A 238 -29.36 11.54 9.48
N GLY A 239 -29.74 10.74 8.47
CA GLY A 239 -30.00 9.30 8.61
C GLY A 239 -31.43 8.92 9.01
N ASP A 240 -32.32 9.86 9.33
CA ASP A 240 -33.73 9.55 9.63
C ASP A 240 -34.44 8.90 8.43
N VAL A 241 -35.30 7.92 8.70
CA VAL A 241 -36.27 7.40 7.71
C VAL A 241 -37.59 8.14 7.84
N VAL A 242 -38.03 8.72 6.72
CA VAL A 242 -39.26 9.51 6.61
C VAL A 242 -40.23 8.83 5.64
N GLU A 243 -41.43 8.48 6.11
CA GLU A 243 -42.58 8.13 5.26
C GLU A 243 -43.14 9.43 4.66
N ILE A 244 -42.87 9.66 3.37
CA ILE A 244 -43.44 10.78 2.60
C ILE A 244 -44.83 10.37 2.14
N VAL A 245 -45.86 11.13 2.55
CA VAL A 245 -47.25 10.96 2.10
C VAL A 245 -47.73 12.26 1.46
N ALA A 246 -47.98 12.23 0.16
CA ALA A 246 -48.55 13.33 -0.63
C ALA A 246 -49.59 12.77 -1.63
N PRO A 247 -50.36 13.60 -2.35
CA PRO A 247 -51.25 13.12 -3.40
C PRO A 247 -50.50 12.22 -4.39
N ASP A 248 -51.01 11.00 -4.58
CA ASP A 248 -50.44 9.92 -5.41
C ASP A 248 -49.01 9.46 -5.07
N LEU A 249 -48.45 9.86 -3.92
CA LEU A 249 -47.11 9.46 -3.46
C LEU A 249 -47.14 8.92 -2.03
N LYS A 250 -46.74 7.67 -1.86
CA LYS A 250 -46.47 7.06 -0.55
C LYS A 250 -45.17 6.25 -0.61
N ILE A 251 -44.10 6.76 -0.01
CA ILE A 251 -42.76 6.13 -0.07
C ILE A 251 -41.89 6.48 1.13
N ASP A 252 -40.97 5.58 1.48
CA ASP A 252 -39.92 5.84 2.48
C ASP A 252 -38.67 6.43 1.83
N GLY A 253 -38.13 7.51 2.41
CA GLY A 253 -36.82 8.06 2.07
C GLY A 253 -35.93 8.15 3.31
N ASN A 254 -34.60 8.05 3.13
CA ASN A 254 -33.62 8.30 4.19
C ASN A 254 -33.05 9.70 3.99
N VAL A 255 -33.03 10.53 5.02
CA VAL A 255 -32.43 11.88 4.97
C VAL A 255 -30.92 11.76 4.77
N VAL A 256 -30.43 12.19 3.60
CA VAL A 256 -28.99 12.16 3.24
C VAL A 256 -28.32 13.52 3.32
N SER A 257 -29.08 14.61 3.19
CA SER A 257 -28.60 15.95 3.48
C SER A 257 -29.75 16.85 3.89
N GLY A 258 -29.42 17.98 4.50
CA GLY A 258 -30.42 18.97 4.84
C GLY A 258 -29.87 20.13 5.66
N LYS A 259 -30.76 21.09 5.85
CA LYS A 259 -30.54 22.28 6.65
C LYS A 259 -31.78 22.54 7.49
N ILE A 260 -31.60 22.85 8.77
CA ILE A 260 -32.64 23.32 9.70
C ILE A 260 -32.28 24.76 10.05
N GLU A 261 -33.23 25.69 10.00
CA GLU A 261 -33.04 27.10 10.37
C GLU A 261 -34.16 27.59 11.30
N TYR A 262 -33.86 28.57 12.16
CA TYR A 262 -34.88 29.26 12.94
C TYR A 262 -35.32 30.54 12.22
N ILE A 263 -36.53 30.55 11.67
CA ILE A 263 -37.04 31.63 10.83
C ILE A 263 -38.44 32.03 11.33
N TYR A 264 -38.66 33.34 11.55
CA TYR A 264 -39.94 33.93 11.98
C TYR A 264 -40.65 33.22 13.17
N GLY A 265 -39.87 32.69 14.12
CA GLY A 265 -40.41 32.06 15.34
C GLY A 265 -40.56 30.54 15.29
N LYS A 266 -40.21 29.91 14.17
CA LYS A 266 -40.32 28.46 13.94
C LYS A 266 -39.01 27.85 13.46
N PHE A 267 -38.83 26.55 13.68
CA PHE A 267 -37.80 25.80 12.97
C PHE A 267 -38.35 25.32 11.61
N VAL A 268 -37.63 25.63 10.54
CA VAL A 268 -37.97 25.24 9.16
C VAL A 268 -36.78 24.48 8.59
N GLY A 269 -37.02 23.36 7.94
CA GLY A 269 -35.97 22.55 7.35
C GLY A 269 -36.20 22.21 5.89
N GLN A 270 -35.09 22.04 5.17
CA GLN A 270 -35.01 21.59 3.79
C GLN A 270 -34.16 20.32 3.77
N TYR A 271 -34.65 19.24 3.14
CA TYR A 271 -34.03 17.93 3.21
C TYR A 271 -34.00 17.24 1.85
N LEU A 272 -32.86 16.62 1.54
CA LEU A 272 -32.72 15.65 0.45
C LEU A 272 -32.81 14.25 1.03
N LEU A 273 -33.67 13.42 0.44
CA LEU A 273 -33.86 12.03 0.81
C LEU A 273 -33.52 11.10 -0.34
N GLN A 274 -32.89 9.98 -0.03
CA GLN A 274 -32.57 8.91 -0.97
C GLN A 274 -33.14 7.57 -0.53
N GLN A 275 -33.45 6.72 -1.50
CA GLN A 275 -33.83 5.33 -1.25
C GLN A 275 -32.60 4.51 -0.86
N LYS A 276 -32.78 3.38 -0.15
CA LYS A 276 -31.68 2.49 0.25
C LYS A 276 -30.93 1.86 -0.93
N SER A 277 -31.54 1.88 -2.12
CA SER A 277 -30.97 1.44 -3.39
C SER A 277 -30.05 2.47 -4.05
N TYR A 278 -29.94 3.68 -3.51
CA TYR A 278 -29.00 4.70 -3.99
C TYR A 278 -27.55 4.25 -3.72
N ILE A 279 -26.71 4.31 -4.75
CA ILE A 279 -25.31 3.86 -4.68
C ILE A 279 -24.41 5.08 -4.63
N TYR A 280 -23.66 5.27 -3.53
CA TYR A 280 -22.75 6.41 -3.43
C TYR A 280 -21.61 6.30 -4.47
N PRO A 281 -21.23 7.41 -5.13
CA PRO A 281 -20.14 7.40 -6.10
C PRO A 281 -18.83 6.92 -5.50
N TYR A 282 -18.06 6.14 -6.28
CA TYR A 282 -16.72 5.73 -5.92
C TYR A 282 -15.78 6.93 -5.80
N ILE A 283 -14.98 6.96 -4.74
CA ILE A 283 -13.94 7.95 -4.47
C ILE A 283 -12.58 7.26 -4.61
N PRO A 284 -11.72 7.69 -5.54
CA PRO A 284 -10.39 7.10 -5.72
C PRO A 284 -9.32 7.87 -4.92
N ASN A 285 -8.14 7.28 -4.73
CA ASN A 285 -7.07 7.85 -3.90
C ASN A 285 -6.19 8.85 -4.68
N LYS A 286 -6.74 10.02 -4.97
CA LYS A 286 -6.04 11.10 -5.71
C LYS A 286 -4.73 11.57 -5.06
N ASN A 287 -4.51 11.28 -3.78
CA ASN A 287 -3.30 11.67 -3.07
C ASN A 287 -2.10 10.77 -3.38
N ILE A 288 -2.32 9.52 -3.80
CA ILE A 288 -1.25 8.54 -4.08
C ILE A 288 -0.78 8.58 -5.54
N THR A 289 -1.60 9.11 -6.45
CA THR A 289 -1.33 9.17 -7.89
C THR A 289 -0.02 9.88 -8.20
N GLY A 290 0.83 9.23 -9.00
CA GLY A 290 2.17 9.71 -9.33
C GLY A 290 3.19 9.63 -8.19
N CYS A 291 2.82 9.17 -6.99
CA CYS A 291 3.74 9.07 -5.86
C CYS A 291 4.60 7.81 -5.92
N VAL A 292 5.78 7.91 -5.30
CA VAL A 292 6.68 6.78 -5.05
C VAL A 292 6.82 6.58 -3.55
N LEU A 293 6.58 5.36 -3.06
CA LEU A 293 6.80 4.97 -1.68
C LEU A 293 8.02 4.05 -1.58
N GLU A 294 8.88 4.26 -0.58
CA GLU A 294 9.93 3.31 -0.24
C GLU A 294 9.31 2.09 0.47
N ALA A 295 9.64 0.88 0.03
CA ALA A 295 9.17 -0.35 0.64
C ALA A 295 10.33 -1.32 0.85
N ASN A 296 10.27 -2.17 1.88
CA ASN A 296 11.19 -3.30 1.99
C ASN A 296 10.60 -4.53 1.30
N VAL A 297 11.38 -5.20 0.48
CA VAL A 297 11.03 -6.51 -0.08
C VAL A 297 10.95 -7.53 1.05
N GLU A 298 9.81 -8.20 1.20
CA GLU A 298 9.63 -9.34 2.10
C GLU A 298 9.68 -10.67 1.33
N LYS A 299 9.38 -10.68 0.02
CA LYS A 299 9.48 -11.86 -0.85
C LYS A 299 9.52 -11.47 -2.34
N VAL A 300 10.26 -12.23 -3.15
CA VAL A 300 10.27 -12.14 -4.62
C VAL A 300 9.92 -13.49 -5.22
N PHE A 301 9.03 -13.52 -6.22
CA PHE A 301 8.60 -14.76 -6.87
C PHE A 301 7.95 -14.47 -8.24
N GLU A 302 7.50 -15.53 -8.93
CA GLU A 302 6.73 -15.46 -10.17
C GLU A 302 5.27 -15.81 -9.88
N ARG A 303 4.34 -15.11 -10.54
CA ARG A 303 2.91 -15.46 -10.60
C ARG A 303 2.35 -15.13 -11.97
N ASP A 304 1.67 -16.09 -12.59
CA ASP A 304 1.02 -15.98 -13.90
C ASP A 304 1.97 -15.53 -15.03
N GLY A 305 3.25 -15.94 -14.96
CA GLY A 305 4.32 -15.56 -15.88
C GLY A 305 4.92 -14.17 -15.61
N ILE A 306 4.53 -13.50 -14.52
CA ILE A 306 4.95 -12.14 -14.17
C ILE A 306 5.83 -12.17 -12.91
N ALA A 307 6.95 -11.45 -12.94
CA ALA A 307 7.77 -11.23 -11.75
C ALA A 307 7.03 -10.31 -10.76
N VAL A 308 6.87 -10.75 -9.51
CA VAL A 308 6.10 -10.07 -8.48
C VAL A 308 6.84 -10.03 -7.14
N MET A 309 6.47 -9.08 -6.30
CA MET A 309 7.03 -8.91 -4.96
C MET A 309 5.95 -8.67 -3.92
N GLU A 310 6.14 -9.28 -2.75
CA GLU A 310 5.49 -8.84 -1.51
C GLU A 310 6.42 -7.82 -0.85
N VAL A 311 5.92 -6.61 -0.62
CA VAL A 311 6.71 -5.49 -0.08
C VAL A 311 5.99 -4.81 1.08
N ASN A 312 6.75 -4.32 2.05
CA ASN A 312 6.27 -3.65 3.25
C ASN A 312 6.40 -2.13 3.10
N LEU A 313 5.25 -1.45 2.98
CA LEU A 313 5.18 0.01 2.77
C LEU A 313 5.43 0.85 4.04
N SER A 314 5.50 0.22 5.23
CA SER A 314 5.49 0.93 6.52
C SER A 314 6.61 1.95 6.67
N LYS A 315 7.83 1.64 6.20
CA LYS A 315 8.98 2.56 6.33
C LYS A 315 8.85 3.78 5.44
N GLY A 316 8.42 3.62 4.18
CA GLY A 316 8.15 4.75 3.28
C GLY A 316 7.00 5.62 3.79
N LEU A 317 5.93 5.02 4.29
CA LEU A 317 4.81 5.74 4.91
C LEU A 317 5.24 6.53 6.16
N ALA A 318 6.03 5.94 7.05
CA ALA A 318 6.60 6.62 8.21
C ALA A 318 7.54 7.78 7.83
N LYS A 319 8.28 7.67 6.72
CA LYS A 319 9.12 8.74 6.18
C LYS A 319 8.30 9.99 5.85
N TYR A 320 7.10 9.84 5.27
CA TYR A 320 6.19 10.97 5.04
C TYR A 320 5.64 11.57 6.34
N ALA A 321 5.22 10.74 7.30
CA ALA A 321 4.75 11.23 8.60
C ALA A 321 5.84 12.01 9.39
N SER A 322 7.11 11.64 9.22
CA SER A 322 8.25 12.31 9.86
C SER A 322 8.44 13.78 9.43
N VAL A 323 7.83 14.20 8.30
CA VAL A 323 7.94 15.56 7.75
C VAL A 323 7.19 16.60 8.61
N LYS A 324 6.41 16.19 9.62
CA LYS A 324 5.70 17.07 10.58
C LYS A 324 6.54 18.15 11.26
N SER A 325 7.86 17.99 11.33
CA SER A 325 8.77 19.03 11.81
C SER A 325 8.96 20.23 10.86
N ARG A 326 8.46 20.12 9.61
CA ARG A 326 8.57 21.10 8.53
C ARG A 326 7.22 21.68 8.10
N THR A 327 6.12 21.25 8.71
CA THR A 327 4.75 21.62 8.34
C THR A 327 3.93 21.91 9.59
N ASN A 328 2.87 22.71 9.46
CA ASN A 328 1.87 22.88 10.53
C ASN A 328 0.81 21.75 10.52
N GLU A 329 1.03 20.68 9.75
CA GLU A 329 0.10 19.56 9.66
C GLU A 329 0.36 18.54 10.77
N ASN A 330 -0.71 18.03 11.40
CA ASN A 330 -0.61 16.95 12.36
C ASN A 330 -0.56 15.60 11.61
N LEU A 331 0.61 14.95 11.62
CA LEU A 331 0.87 13.71 10.88
C LEU A 331 1.20 12.54 11.83
N LYS A 332 0.60 11.36 11.59
CA LYS A 332 0.85 10.15 12.38
C LYS A 332 0.98 8.89 11.50
N GLU A 333 2.08 8.17 11.66
CA GLU A 333 2.32 6.85 11.09
C GLU A 333 1.71 5.73 11.95
N TYR A 334 1.30 4.64 11.30
CA TYR A 334 0.98 3.38 11.98
C TYR A 334 1.75 2.26 11.29
N PRO A 335 2.45 1.38 12.03
CA PRO A 335 3.09 0.21 11.43
C PRO A 335 2.02 -0.74 10.87
N ASP A 336 2.27 -1.32 9.70
CA ASP A 336 1.44 -2.43 9.21
C ASP A 336 1.62 -3.63 10.13
N ASN A 337 0.51 -4.11 10.70
CA ASN A 337 0.41 -5.22 11.65
C ASN A 337 0.69 -6.60 11.04
N LYS A 338 1.66 -6.72 10.11
CA LYS A 338 2.18 -7.95 9.48
C LYS A 338 1.11 -8.94 9.00
N ASN A 339 -0.10 -8.47 8.68
CA ASN A 339 -1.25 -9.34 8.46
C ASN A 339 -1.26 -10.02 7.08
N GLY A 340 -0.21 -9.83 6.27
CA GLY A 340 -0.11 -10.29 4.89
C GLY A 340 0.18 -9.13 3.94
N ARG A 341 0.64 -9.44 2.73
CA ARG A 341 1.08 -8.44 1.74
C ARG A 341 0.27 -8.50 0.47
N PHE A 342 0.18 -7.34 -0.18
CA PHE A 342 -0.27 -7.24 -1.55
C PHE A 342 0.90 -7.57 -2.46
N ILE A 343 0.60 -8.29 -3.52
CA ILE A 343 1.57 -8.83 -4.47
C ILE A 343 1.64 -7.84 -5.62
N PHE A 344 2.62 -6.94 -5.56
CA PHE A 344 2.84 -5.93 -6.59
C PHE A 344 3.65 -6.54 -7.74
N PRO A 345 3.31 -6.27 -9.02
CA PRO A 345 4.19 -6.59 -10.13
C PRO A 345 5.49 -5.79 -10.03
N TYR A 346 6.59 -6.40 -10.46
CA TYR A 346 7.91 -5.79 -10.53
C TYR A 346 8.23 -5.38 -11.97
N THR A 347 8.69 -4.15 -12.17
CA THR A 347 9.17 -3.74 -13.49
C THR A 347 10.44 -4.52 -13.81
N THR A 348 10.43 -5.21 -14.93
CA THR A 348 11.62 -5.92 -15.41
C THR A 348 12.05 -5.32 -16.73
N PRO A 349 13.36 -5.34 -17.05
CA PRO A 349 13.81 -5.12 -18.42
C PRO A 349 13.56 -6.35 -19.31
N TYR A 350 12.82 -7.38 -18.85
CA TYR A 350 12.40 -8.50 -19.69
C TYR A 350 11.36 -8.04 -20.71
N SER A 351 11.69 -8.17 -21.99
CA SER A 351 10.68 -8.41 -23.01
C SER A 351 10.11 -9.83 -22.85
N GLN A 352 8.87 -10.05 -23.29
CA GLN A 352 8.23 -11.38 -23.30
C GLN A 352 8.94 -12.41 -24.20
N SER A 353 9.99 -12.03 -24.93
CA SER A 353 10.65 -12.88 -25.94
C SER A 353 11.97 -13.49 -25.47
N ASN A 354 13.03 -12.69 -25.19
CA ASN A 354 14.34 -13.16 -24.71
C ASN A 354 15.30 -11.98 -24.38
N THR A 355 15.41 -11.51 -23.12
CA THR A 355 16.35 -10.40 -22.78
C THR A 355 16.90 -10.38 -21.34
N GLY A 356 18.22 -10.42 -21.18
CA GLY A 356 18.90 -9.60 -20.18
C GLY A 356 19.35 -10.27 -18.87
N TYR A 357 20.56 -9.91 -18.45
CA TYR A 357 21.17 -10.23 -17.16
C TYR A 357 20.96 -9.02 -16.24
N PHE A 358 20.26 -9.14 -15.11
CA PHE A 358 20.03 -8.01 -14.21
C PHE A 358 19.93 -8.42 -12.74
N CYS A 359 20.23 -7.47 -11.85
CA CYS A 359 20.10 -7.64 -10.41
C CYS A 359 18.65 -7.44 -9.99
N THR A 360 17.90 -8.53 -9.86
CA THR A 360 16.62 -8.54 -9.14
C THR A 360 16.86 -8.08 -7.69
N PRO A 361 16.06 -7.15 -7.14
CA PRO A 361 16.08 -6.84 -5.71
C PRO A 361 15.90 -8.10 -4.87
N GLU A 362 16.57 -8.17 -3.73
CA GLU A 362 16.56 -9.33 -2.81
C GLU A 362 15.67 -9.11 -1.59
N THR A 363 15.46 -10.15 -0.79
CA THR A 363 14.75 -10.01 0.48
C THR A 363 15.47 -9.00 1.37
N ASN A 364 14.70 -8.10 2.00
CA ASN A 364 15.14 -6.95 2.79
C ASN A 364 15.63 -5.73 1.98
N ASP A 365 15.87 -5.79 0.67
CA ASP A 365 16.18 -4.60 -0.13
C ASP A 365 15.07 -3.55 0.04
N VAL A 366 15.46 -2.29 0.13
CA VAL A 366 14.57 -1.15 -0.07
C VAL A 366 14.38 -0.95 -1.58
N VAL A 367 13.13 -0.89 -2.01
CA VAL A 367 12.69 -0.66 -3.39
C VAL A 367 11.74 0.53 -3.45
N ALA A 368 11.63 1.13 -4.64
CA ALA A 368 10.59 2.12 -4.94
C ALA A 368 9.31 1.41 -5.41
N VAL A 369 8.15 1.73 -4.81
CA VAL A 369 6.82 1.34 -5.31
C VAL A 369 6.16 2.58 -5.89
N TYR A 370 5.84 2.56 -7.18
CA TYR A 370 5.21 3.66 -7.89
C TYR A 370 3.73 3.40 -8.11
N PHE A 371 2.90 4.42 -7.89
CA PHE A 371 1.45 4.38 -8.07
C PHE A 371 1.06 5.25 -9.28
N PRO A 372 0.84 4.67 -10.48
CA PRO A 372 0.57 5.44 -11.70
C PRO A 372 -0.83 6.06 -11.74
N MET A 373 -1.77 5.52 -10.95
CA MET A 373 -3.19 5.84 -10.96
C MET A 373 -3.72 6.06 -9.54
N ASP A 374 -4.97 6.53 -9.45
CA ASP A 374 -5.66 6.79 -8.20
C ASP A 374 -6.10 5.49 -7.47
N GLU A 375 -6.06 4.33 -8.14
CA GLU A 375 -6.32 3.00 -7.58
C GLU A 375 -5.03 2.30 -7.13
N GLU A 376 -4.96 1.94 -5.85
CA GLU A 376 -3.74 1.42 -5.21
C GLU A 376 -3.27 0.05 -5.75
N GLU A 377 -4.19 -0.75 -6.30
CA GLU A 377 -3.92 -2.04 -6.94
C GLU A 377 -3.07 -1.96 -8.22
N TYR A 378 -3.02 -0.81 -8.91
CA TYR A 378 -2.18 -0.61 -10.10
C TYR A 378 -0.75 -0.16 -9.76
N GLY A 379 -0.40 -0.09 -8.47
CA GLY A 379 0.98 0.13 -8.05
C GLY A 379 1.92 -0.95 -8.58
N TYR A 380 3.18 -0.60 -8.82
CA TYR A 380 4.21 -1.57 -9.22
C TYR A 380 5.58 -1.19 -8.67
N VAL A 381 6.42 -2.21 -8.44
CA VAL A 381 7.78 -2.01 -7.93
C VAL A 381 8.69 -1.58 -9.08
N LEU A 382 9.49 -0.53 -8.85
CA LEU A 382 10.49 0.01 -9.76
C LEU A 382 11.85 -0.66 -9.55
N TRP A 383 12.76 -0.02 -8.80
CA TRP A 383 14.13 -0.49 -8.64
C TRP A 383 14.54 -0.49 -7.17
N ALA A 384 15.59 -1.24 -6.84
CA ALA A 384 16.30 -1.12 -5.57
C ALA A 384 16.86 0.30 -5.40
N ILE A 385 16.58 0.93 -4.27
CA ILE A 385 16.99 2.30 -3.95
C ILE A 385 17.48 2.41 -2.50
N ASN A 386 18.42 3.30 -2.22
CA ASN A 386 18.90 3.60 -0.87
C ASN A 386 19.46 2.41 -0.05
N ASN A 387 19.81 1.29 -0.70
CA ASN A 387 20.43 0.12 -0.07
C ASN A 387 21.94 0.34 0.19
N PRO A 388 22.43 0.14 1.42
CA PRO A 388 23.86 0.17 1.71
C PRO A 388 24.65 -0.77 0.79
N GLY A 389 25.79 -0.29 0.26
CA GLY A 389 26.61 -1.02 -0.70
C GLY A 389 26.27 -0.79 -2.17
N ASN A 390 25.13 -0.15 -2.51
CA ASN A 390 24.80 0.19 -3.90
C ASN A 390 25.78 1.20 -4.55
N GLY A 391 26.55 1.94 -3.73
CA GLY A 391 27.59 2.88 -4.17
C GLY A 391 28.70 2.28 -5.04
N ARG A 392 28.79 0.95 -5.15
CA ARG A 392 29.61 0.26 -6.19
C ARG A 392 29.26 0.71 -7.62
N PHE A 393 28.01 1.09 -7.87
CA PHE A 393 27.57 1.66 -9.16
C PHE A 393 28.36 2.91 -9.56
N SER A 394 28.79 3.71 -8.58
CA SER A 394 29.55 4.94 -8.76
C SER A 394 31.02 4.73 -9.10
N ASN A 395 31.57 3.52 -8.94
CA ASN A 395 32.98 3.23 -9.17
C ASN A 395 33.18 2.52 -10.52
N PRO A 396 33.69 3.19 -11.57
CA PRO A 396 33.86 2.58 -12.89
C PRO A 396 34.86 1.41 -12.90
N ASN A 397 35.78 1.35 -11.92
CA ASN A 397 36.80 0.30 -11.82
C ASN A 397 36.32 -0.93 -11.03
N ILE A 398 35.12 -0.89 -10.44
CA ILE A 398 34.54 -1.98 -9.62
C ILE A 398 33.06 -2.21 -10.01
N ARG A 399 32.76 -2.11 -11.32
CA ARG A 399 31.44 -2.44 -11.88
C ARG A 399 31.23 -3.96 -11.97
N ASN A 400 31.16 -4.61 -10.82
CA ASN A 400 30.98 -6.05 -10.72
C ASN A 400 29.50 -6.43 -10.86
N TYR A 401 29.20 -7.32 -11.80
CA TYR A 401 27.94 -8.05 -11.89
C TYR A 401 27.89 -9.20 -10.87
N THR A 402 28.16 -8.89 -9.59
CA THR A 402 27.91 -9.85 -8.51
C THR A 402 26.44 -9.83 -8.16
N ILE A 403 25.77 -10.95 -8.43
CA ILE A 403 24.57 -11.35 -7.71
C ILE A 403 24.94 -11.27 -6.22
N PRO A 404 24.16 -10.58 -5.37
CA PRO A 404 24.23 -10.88 -3.96
C PRO A 404 23.69 -12.30 -3.71
N ILE A 405 23.91 -12.80 -2.50
CA ILE A 405 23.97 -14.24 -2.26
C ILE A 405 23.13 -14.56 -1.04
N GLU A 406 21.84 -14.86 -1.25
CA GLU A 406 20.97 -15.35 -0.18
C GLU A 406 21.37 -16.76 0.33
N THR A 407 22.26 -17.51 -0.35
CA THR A 407 23.48 -18.15 0.24
C THR A 407 24.30 -19.04 -0.74
N LYS A 408 25.63 -18.87 -0.74
CA LYS A 408 26.74 -19.79 -1.11
C LYS A 408 27.05 -20.23 -2.59
N ASP A 409 26.87 -19.36 -3.61
CA ASP A 409 27.68 -19.21 -4.87
C ASP A 409 27.81 -20.35 -5.94
N PRO A 410 28.31 -20.12 -7.20
CA PRO A 410 28.80 -18.86 -7.85
C PRO A 410 28.20 -18.51 -9.25
N ALA A 411 28.60 -17.38 -9.86
CA ALA A 411 28.07 -16.87 -11.13
C ALA A 411 29.04 -15.98 -11.96
N TYR A 412 28.84 -15.92 -13.29
CA TYR A 412 29.03 -14.68 -14.06
C TYR A 412 30.46 -14.13 -14.36
N PHE A 413 31.58 -14.85 -14.63
CA PHE A 413 31.79 -16.18 -15.22
C PHE A 413 31.11 -16.32 -16.61
N ASP A 414 31.22 -17.47 -17.29
CA ASP A 414 30.03 -18.00 -17.96
C ASP A 414 29.70 -19.30 -17.23
N PHE A 415 28.82 -19.18 -16.23
CA PHE A 415 28.45 -20.27 -15.34
C PHE A 415 27.10 -20.81 -15.78
N ARG A 416 27.06 -21.40 -16.97
CA ARG A 416 25.98 -22.30 -17.34
C ARG A 416 26.20 -23.58 -16.56
N LEU A 417 25.72 -23.58 -15.32
CA LEU A 417 25.47 -24.81 -14.57
C LEU A 417 24.14 -25.38 -15.07
N ASN A 418 24.24 -26.18 -16.12
CA ASN A 418 23.17 -27.06 -16.56
C ASN A 418 23.41 -28.43 -15.90
N TYR A 419 22.34 -29.20 -15.64
CA TYR A 419 22.42 -30.56 -15.11
C TYR A 419 23.37 -31.45 -15.94
N ASP A 420 23.37 -31.28 -17.27
CA ASP A 420 24.19 -32.07 -18.19
C ASP A 420 25.59 -31.48 -18.48
N LYS A 421 25.84 -30.19 -18.19
CA LYS A 421 27.06 -29.48 -18.65
C LYS A 421 27.41 -28.29 -17.80
N PHE A 422 28.70 -28.18 -17.48
CA PHE A 422 29.33 -26.96 -16.99
C PHE A 422 30.31 -26.41 -18.04
N ASN A 423 30.01 -25.26 -18.62
CA ASN A 423 30.77 -24.67 -19.72
C ASN A 423 31.30 -23.28 -19.36
N ILE A 424 32.50 -23.19 -18.78
CA ILE A 424 33.20 -21.90 -18.67
C ILE A 424 33.75 -21.54 -20.05
N PHE A 425 33.18 -20.51 -20.67
CA PHE A 425 33.67 -19.95 -21.93
C PHE A 425 34.19 -18.53 -21.69
N ALA A 426 35.46 -18.27 -22.01
CA ALA A 426 35.96 -16.91 -22.21
C ALA A 426 36.70 -16.82 -23.54
N GLU A 427 36.48 -15.70 -24.23
CA GLU A 427 36.84 -15.50 -25.65
C GLU A 427 38.34 -15.30 -25.88
N LYS A 428 38.99 -14.50 -25.02
CA LYS A 428 40.36 -14.00 -25.25
C LYS A 428 41.39 -14.69 -24.39
N LEU A 429 41.07 -14.84 -23.11
CA LEU A 429 41.94 -15.43 -22.11
C LEU A 429 41.07 -15.94 -20.95
N ILE A 430 41.06 -17.25 -20.77
CA ILE A 430 40.78 -17.84 -19.45
C ILE A 430 42.14 -17.86 -18.75
N ASP A 431 42.49 -16.79 -18.02
CA ASP A 431 43.79 -16.73 -17.34
C ASP A 431 43.75 -17.60 -16.09
N MET A 432 44.38 -18.78 -16.15
CA MET A 432 44.42 -19.72 -15.05
C MET A 432 45.76 -19.62 -14.32
N LYS A 433 46.02 -18.45 -13.73
CA LYS A 433 47.27 -18.15 -13.05
C LYS A 433 47.22 -18.53 -11.57
N THR A 434 48.16 -19.37 -11.15
CA THR A 434 48.45 -19.72 -9.75
C THR A 434 49.87 -19.27 -9.39
N LYS A 435 50.17 -19.22 -8.08
CA LYS A 435 51.54 -18.99 -7.58
C LYS A 435 52.27 -20.26 -7.16
N GLU A 436 51.56 -21.37 -6.99
CA GLU A 436 52.10 -22.60 -6.38
C GLU A 436 51.79 -23.83 -7.26
N GLU A 437 50.54 -24.30 -7.30
CA GLU A 437 50.15 -25.50 -8.07
C GLU A 437 48.84 -25.30 -8.86
N LEU A 438 48.74 -25.92 -10.05
CA LEU A 438 47.53 -26.02 -10.88
C LEU A 438 47.39 -27.47 -11.37
N ASN A 439 46.35 -28.17 -10.92
CA ASN A 439 46.13 -29.60 -11.17
C ASN A 439 44.83 -29.84 -11.95
N LEU A 440 44.87 -30.69 -12.98
CA LEU A 440 43.74 -31.01 -13.85
C LEU A 440 43.69 -32.54 -14.07
N LYS A 441 42.53 -33.17 -13.83
CA LYS A 441 42.34 -34.63 -13.94
C LYS A 441 40.99 -35.00 -14.59
N SER A 442 40.93 -36.16 -15.26
CA SER A 442 39.71 -36.81 -15.76
C SER A 442 39.85 -38.33 -15.61
N GLU A 443 38.75 -39.07 -15.40
CA GLU A 443 38.78 -40.52 -15.16
C GLU A 443 38.85 -41.37 -16.43
N ASN A 444 38.19 -40.94 -17.50
CA ASN A 444 38.11 -41.67 -18.76
C ASN A 444 38.99 -41.02 -19.83
N ILE A 445 38.71 -39.75 -20.16
CA ILE A 445 39.48 -39.00 -21.14
C ILE A 445 39.62 -37.54 -20.74
N MET A 446 40.85 -37.04 -20.80
CA MET A 446 41.13 -35.61 -20.84
C MET A 446 41.50 -35.25 -22.28
N THR A 447 40.82 -34.27 -22.86
CA THR A 447 41.16 -33.76 -24.19
C THR A 447 41.64 -32.32 -24.07
N MET A 448 42.91 -32.09 -24.41
CA MET A 448 43.43 -30.77 -24.70
C MET A 448 43.77 -30.74 -26.19
N LYS A 449 43.28 -29.74 -26.92
CA LYS A 449 43.47 -29.62 -28.36
C LYS A 449 43.65 -28.17 -28.75
N SER A 450 44.78 -27.88 -29.39
CA SER A 450 44.96 -26.66 -30.17
C SER A 450 44.95 -27.01 -31.67
N LYS A 451 44.77 -25.99 -32.52
CA LYS A 451 44.80 -26.12 -33.97
C LYS A 451 46.18 -25.81 -34.58
N ASN A 452 46.89 -24.85 -33.99
CA ASN A 452 48.12 -24.30 -34.55
C ASN A 452 49.32 -24.69 -33.67
N GLU A 453 49.30 -24.23 -32.42
CA GLU A 453 50.40 -24.40 -31.47
C GLU A 453 49.84 -24.77 -30.10
N TYR A 454 50.50 -25.69 -29.41
CA TYR A 454 50.21 -26.09 -28.04
C TYR A 454 51.53 -26.10 -27.27
N VAL A 455 51.70 -25.13 -26.37
CA VAL A 455 52.94 -24.91 -25.63
C VAL A 455 52.78 -25.39 -24.20
N MET A 456 53.65 -26.32 -23.79
CA MET A 456 53.90 -26.65 -22.39
C MET A 456 55.32 -26.18 -22.06
N ALA A 457 55.48 -25.26 -21.12
CA ALA A 457 56.77 -24.72 -20.69
C ALA A 457 56.93 -24.82 -19.18
N VAL A 458 58.09 -25.27 -18.72
CA VAL A 458 58.47 -25.39 -17.30
C VAL A 458 59.94 -24.98 -17.17
N GLU A 459 60.28 -24.20 -16.16
CA GLU A 459 61.64 -23.64 -16.00
C GLU A 459 62.65 -24.66 -15.47
N GLU A 460 62.24 -25.56 -14.56
CA GLU A 460 63.12 -26.55 -13.94
C GLU A 460 62.87 -28.00 -14.40
N ASN A 461 61.76 -28.61 -13.95
CA ASN A 461 61.54 -30.06 -14.05
C ASN A 461 60.14 -30.40 -14.59
N MET A 462 60.07 -31.14 -15.69
CA MET A 462 58.83 -31.71 -16.24
C MET A 462 58.88 -33.23 -16.15
N GLN A 463 57.86 -33.86 -15.55
CA GLN A 463 57.72 -35.31 -15.44
C GLN A 463 56.43 -35.79 -16.12
N ILE A 464 56.55 -36.78 -17.00
CA ILE A 464 55.42 -37.45 -17.64
C ILE A 464 55.56 -38.95 -17.35
N SER A 465 54.54 -39.55 -16.72
CA SER A 465 54.53 -40.97 -16.34
C SER A 465 53.28 -41.66 -16.87
N SER A 466 53.46 -42.80 -17.56
CA SER A 466 52.38 -43.64 -18.06
C SER A 466 52.90 -45.05 -18.36
N THR A 467 52.02 -46.05 -18.36
CA THR A 467 52.36 -47.42 -18.78
C THR A 467 52.70 -47.49 -20.27
N LYS A 468 52.18 -46.56 -21.08
CA LYS A 468 52.46 -46.43 -22.51
C LYS A 468 52.33 -44.96 -22.94
N LEU A 469 53.43 -44.38 -23.41
CA LEU A 469 53.42 -43.12 -24.14
C LEU A 469 53.48 -43.41 -25.66
N GLN A 470 52.66 -42.72 -26.45
CA GLN A 470 52.65 -42.83 -27.90
C GLN A 470 52.54 -41.44 -28.52
N THR A 471 53.49 -41.10 -29.39
CA THR A 471 53.46 -39.92 -30.27
C THR A 471 53.24 -40.37 -31.71
N THR A 472 52.67 -39.50 -32.55
CA THR A 472 52.47 -39.77 -33.97
C THR A 472 52.51 -38.43 -34.71
N SER A 473 53.27 -38.38 -35.80
CA SER A 473 53.40 -37.23 -36.69
C SER A 473 53.45 -37.74 -38.13
N ASP A 474 52.77 -37.04 -39.04
CA ASP A 474 52.60 -37.48 -40.43
C ASP A 474 53.77 -37.08 -41.33
N THR A 475 54.52 -36.04 -40.96
CA THR A 475 55.58 -35.44 -41.79
C THR A 475 56.96 -35.49 -41.14
N HIS A 476 57.08 -35.03 -39.90
CA HIS A 476 58.36 -34.96 -39.19
C HIS A 476 58.19 -34.97 -37.67
N LEU A 477 59.12 -35.61 -36.96
CA LEU A 477 59.24 -35.56 -35.51
C LEU A 477 60.71 -35.33 -35.16
N GLU A 478 61.01 -34.19 -34.56
CA GLU A 478 62.35 -33.81 -34.11
C GLU A 478 62.40 -33.80 -32.59
N VAL A 479 63.48 -34.31 -32.00
CA VAL A 479 63.75 -34.27 -30.56
C VAL A 479 65.17 -33.78 -30.35
N VAL A 480 65.31 -32.55 -29.86
CA VAL A 480 66.60 -31.84 -29.76
C VAL A 480 67.03 -31.74 -28.30
N GLN A 481 68.24 -32.22 -27.96
CA GLN A 481 68.79 -32.18 -26.60
C GLN A 481 70.12 -31.40 -26.56
N ASN A 482 70.11 -30.22 -25.96
CA ASN A 482 71.23 -29.25 -26.07
C ASN A 482 72.37 -29.44 -25.05
N LYS A 483 72.23 -30.31 -24.02
CA LYS A 483 73.31 -30.67 -23.09
C LYS A 483 73.28 -32.17 -22.76
N LYS A 484 74.47 -32.79 -22.67
CA LYS A 484 74.65 -34.25 -22.58
C LYS A 484 74.47 -34.81 -21.15
N THR A 485 73.30 -35.37 -20.91
CA THR A 485 73.16 -36.72 -20.32
C THR A 485 71.75 -37.25 -20.57
N SER A 486 71.61 -38.12 -21.57
CA SER A 486 70.44 -38.97 -21.74
C SER A 486 70.76 -40.32 -21.12
N ARG A 487 70.12 -40.66 -20.00
CA ARG A 487 70.29 -41.97 -19.35
C ARG A 487 69.05 -42.82 -19.61
N ILE A 488 69.21 -43.82 -20.48
CA ILE A 488 68.21 -44.85 -20.75
C ILE A 488 68.78 -46.12 -20.14
N ASP A 489 68.28 -46.51 -18.97
CA ASP A 489 68.89 -47.58 -18.15
C ASP A 489 68.79 -48.98 -18.78
N THR A 490 67.70 -49.26 -19.49
CA THR A 490 67.51 -50.56 -20.16
C THR A 490 66.78 -50.35 -21.49
N TYR A 491 67.24 -51.02 -22.55
CA TYR A 491 66.56 -51.07 -23.84
C TYR A 491 66.49 -52.53 -24.31
N GLU A 492 65.39 -53.21 -24.00
CA GLU A 492 65.13 -54.56 -24.53
C GLU A 492 64.33 -54.47 -25.83
N ILE A 493 64.93 -54.94 -26.92
CA ILE A 493 64.20 -55.26 -28.16
C ILE A 493 63.63 -56.66 -28.00
N ALA A 494 62.43 -56.75 -27.43
CA ALA A 494 61.62 -57.97 -27.47
C ALA A 494 60.95 -58.10 -28.86
N SER A 495 61.13 -59.27 -29.47
CA SER A 495 60.90 -59.57 -30.88
C SER A 495 59.49 -59.27 -31.44
N SER A 496 59.47 -58.94 -32.74
CA SER A 496 58.26 -59.05 -33.56
C SER A 496 57.83 -60.51 -33.68
N LYS A 497 56.62 -60.82 -33.20
CA LYS A 497 55.97 -62.10 -33.48
C LYS A 497 55.20 -61.98 -34.79
N ILE A 498 55.81 -62.44 -35.89
CA ILE A 498 55.12 -62.64 -37.15
C ILE A 498 54.06 -63.72 -36.96
N SER A 499 52.86 -63.52 -37.51
CA SER A 499 51.96 -64.63 -37.80
C SER A 499 51.43 -64.52 -39.22
N GLU A 500 51.65 -65.56 -40.02
CA GLU A 500 50.53 -66.24 -40.66
C GLU A 500 49.88 -67.05 -39.53
N LYS A 501 48.67 -66.81 -39.00
CA LYS A 501 47.47 -66.02 -39.35
C LYS A 501 47.62 -64.66 -40.04
N SER A 502 47.13 -64.63 -41.28
CA SER A 502 46.77 -63.48 -42.14
C SER A 502 47.91 -62.56 -42.57
N ASN A 503 48.38 -62.80 -43.81
CA ASN A 503 49.36 -62.00 -44.54
C ASN A 503 48.80 -60.63 -44.99
N GLU A 504 48.96 -59.61 -44.17
CA GLU A 504 49.26 -58.25 -44.67
C GLU A 504 50.63 -57.82 -44.13
N ILE A 505 51.54 -57.46 -45.06
CA ILE A 505 52.92 -57.12 -44.73
C ILE A 505 53.01 -55.60 -44.50
N VAL A 506 53.01 -55.20 -43.22
CA VAL A 506 53.35 -53.83 -42.83
C VAL A 506 54.86 -53.71 -42.66
N VAL A 507 55.54 -53.11 -43.64
CA VAL A 507 56.95 -52.72 -43.50
C VAL A 507 57.02 -51.41 -42.71
N LYS A 508 57.59 -51.46 -41.49
CA LYS A 508 58.12 -50.26 -40.81
C LYS A 508 59.61 -50.42 -40.56
N THR A 509 60.39 -49.52 -41.14
CA THR A 509 61.85 -49.44 -41.02
C THR A 509 62.27 -48.87 -39.67
N ASN A 510 63.27 -49.49 -39.05
CA ASN A 510 63.94 -48.99 -37.84
C ASN A 510 65.29 -48.36 -38.20
N THR A 511 65.65 -47.24 -37.56
CA THR A 511 66.96 -46.58 -37.75
C THR A 511 67.82 -46.68 -36.48
N TYR A 512 69.09 -47.05 -36.66
CA TYR A 512 70.09 -47.20 -35.60
C TYR A 512 71.06 -46.01 -35.56
N ILE A 513 71.80 -45.84 -34.46
CA ILE A 513 73.24 -45.48 -34.54
C ILE A 513 74.05 -46.45 -33.68
N LYS A 514 75.07 -47.06 -34.30
CA LYS A 514 76.09 -47.87 -33.63
C LYS A 514 77.47 -47.45 -34.16
N ASN A 515 78.13 -46.56 -33.41
CA ASN A 515 79.58 -46.36 -33.43
C ASN A 515 79.97 -45.47 -32.24
N ALA A 516 80.63 -46.06 -31.24
CA ALA A 516 81.35 -45.29 -30.23
C ALA A 516 82.77 -45.05 -30.76
N SER A 517 82.92 -44.06 -31.64
CA SER A 517 84.25 -43.59 -32.04
C SER A 517 84.82 -42.74 -30.90
N GLN A 518 85.81 -43.30 -30.20
CA GLN A 518 86.72 -42.53 -29.37
C GLN A 518 87.40 -41.47 -30.24
N ILE A 519 87.28 -40.19 -29.90
CA ILE A 519 88.16 -39.14 -30.41
C ILE A 519 88.88 -38.53 -29.22
N ILE A 520 90.20 -38.70 -29.25
CA ILE A 520 91.16 -38.03 -28.40
C ILE A 520 91.27 -36.58 -28.89
N ASP A 521 91.42 -35.67 -27.93
CA ASP A 521 91.67 -34.24 -28.07
C ASP A 521 92.66 -33.85 -29.20
N LYS A 522 92.40 -32.70 -29.86
CA LYS A 522 93.40 -31.85 -30.51
C LYS A 522 92.85 -30.50 -31.01
N SER A 523 93.07 -29.48 -30.18
CA SER A 523 93.38 -28.04 -30.45
C SER A 523 92.42 -27.03 -29.83
#